data_AF-A0A0K9YMU0-F1
#
_entry.id   AF-A0A0K9YMU0-F1
#
_cell.length_a   1.000
_cell.length_b   1.000
_cell.length_c   1.000
_cell.angle_alpha   90.00
_cell.angle_beta   90.00
_cell.angle_gamma   90.00
#
_symmetry.space_group_name_H-M   'P 1'
#
loop_
_entity.id
_entity.type
_entity.pdbx_description
1 polymer ?
#
loop_
_entity_poly.entity_id
_entity_poly.type
_entity_poly.pdbx_seq_one_letter_code
_entity_poly.pdbx_strand_id
1 'polypeptide(L)' 'MSISNHDSGEKLIDALPLLPGEYPSANLLGQHSYLKIGSAVIISVSGNSLIPTFDSLGKDHLVVWSDNAN' A
#
# COMPACT_ATOMS: atom_id res chain seq x y z
N MET A 1 -6.72 8.90 3.22
CA MET A 1 -8.06 8.53 2.71
C MET A 1 -9.11 9.12 3.64
N SER A 2 -10.27 9.53 3.13
CA SER A 2 -11.36 10.04 3.96
C SER A 2 -12.64 9.22 3.77
N ILE A 3 -13.31 8.89 4.86
CA ILE A 3 -14.64 8.27 4.88
C ILE A 3 -15.62 9.34 5.33
N SER A 4 -16.66 9.56 4.53
CA SER A 4 -17.75 10.47 4.84
C SER A 4 -19.07 9.73 4.87
N ASN A 5 -19.99 10.21 5.71
CA ASN A 5 -21.38 9.78 5.68
C ASN A 5 -21.97 10.15 4.31
N HIS A 6 -22.60 9.18 3.64
CA HIS A 6 -23.16 9.36 2.30
C HIS A 6 -24.31 10.39 2.26
N ASP A 7 -25.12 10.43 3.32
CA ASP A 7 -26.34 11.24 3.37
C ASP A 7 -26.07 12.65 3.89
N SER A 8 -25.18 12.81 4.88
CA SER A 8 -24.88 14.10 5.48
C SER A 8 -23.62 14.78 4.92
N GLY A 9 -22.77 14.06 4.18
CA GLY A 9 -21.48 14.55 3.71
C GLY A 9 -20.46 14.81 4.84
N GLU A 10 -20.83 14.51 6.09
CA GLU A 10 -19.97 14.69 7.25
C GLU A 10 -18.76 13.76 7.17
N LYS A 11 -17.56 14.31 7.35
CA LYS A 11 -16.33 13.53 7.39
C LYS A 11 -16.26 12.76 8.71
N LEU A 12 -16.43 11.45 8.64
CA LEU A 12 -16.37 10.55 9.80
C LEU A 12 -14.91 10.24 10.16
N ILE A 13 -14.08 10.02 9.15
CA ILE A 13 -12.66 9.79 9.27
C ILE A 13 -11.99 10.58 8.17
N ASP A 14 -11.04 11.45 8.52
CA ASP A 14 -10.18 12.14 7.57
C ASP A 14 -8.72 11.98 7.99
N ALA A 15 -7.84 11.84 7.00
CA ALA A 15 -6.40 11.74 7.20
C ALA A 15 -5.88 10.58 8.07
N LEU A 16 -6.62 9.47 8.22
CA LEU A 16 -6.08 8.27 8.88
C LEU A 16 -4.89 7.77 8.04
N PRO A 17 -3.66 7.77 8.57
CA PRO A 17 -2.52 7.25 7.86
C PRO A 17 -2.78 5.75 7.69
N LEU A 18 -3.01 5.36 6.45
CA LEU A 18 -3.06 3.97 6.05
C LEU A 18 -1.67 3.41 6.33
N LEU A 19 -1.47 2.82 7.51
CA LEU A 19 -0.24 2.13 7.87
C LEU A 19 -0.03 1.07 6.80
N PRO A 20 0.92 1.26 5.85
CA PRO A 20 1.34 0.13 5.05
C PRO A 20 1.97 -0.84 6.06
N GLY A 21 1.63 -2.13 5.96
CA GLY A 21 2.06 -3.17 6.91
C GLY A 21 3.56 -3.17 7.26
N GLU A 22 3.95 -4.02 8.21
CA GLU A 22 5.34 -4.05 8.66
C GLU A 22 6.35 -4.29 7.53
N TYR A 23 7.43 -3.51 7.63
CA TYR A 23 8.61 -3.50 6.78
C TYR A 23 9.28 -4.89 6.64
N PRO A 24 9.88 -5.26 5.49
CA PRO A 24 10.18 -4.47 4.29
C PRO A 24 9.19 -4.68 3.13
N SER A 25 8.15 -5.48 3.33
CA SER A 25 7.27 -5.98 2.25
C SER A 25 5.81 -5.76 2.58
N ALA A 26 5.52 -4.58 3.11
CA ALA A 26 4.18 -4.13 3.42
C ALA A 26 3.25 -4.30 2.21
N ASN A 27 2.33 -5.26 2.25
CA ASN A 27 1.31 -5.36 1.21
C ASN A 27 0.43 -4.10 1.25
N LEU A 28 0.60 -3.22 0.26
CA LEU A 28 -0.13 -1.96 0.11
C LEU A 28 -1.66 -2.20 0.04
N LEU A 29 -2.04 -3.37 -0.49
CA LEU A 29 -3.43 -3.82 -0.59
C LEU A 29 -3.89 -4.63 0.62
N GLY A 30 -3.05 -4.87 1.63
CA GLY A 30 -3.40 -5.69 2.80
C GLY A 30 -4.63 -5.16 3.55
N GLN A 31 -4.70 -3.84 3.74
CA GLN A 31 -5.86 -3.15 4.31
C GLN A 31 -7.12 -3.19 3.42
N HIS A 32 -6.95 -3.51 2.13
CA HIS A 32 -8.01 -3.61 1.13
C HIS A 32 -8.31 -5.07 0.75
N SER A 33 -7.87 -6.03 1.57
CA SER A 33 -8.04 -7.47 1.30
C SER A 33 -9.50 -7.87 1.05
N TYR A 34 -10.46 -7.18 1.67
CA TYR A 34 -11.90 -7.38 1.46
C TYR A 34 -12.35 -7.15 0.00
N LEU A 35 -11.62 -6.35 -0.79
CA LEU A 35 -11.91 -6.12 -2.21
C LEU A 35 -11.46 -7.28 -3.11
N LYS A 36 -10.65 -8.21 -2.59
CA LYS A 36 -10.11 -9.37 -3.35
C LYS A 36 -9.41 -8.99 -4.66
N ILE A 37 -8.67 -7.88 -4.65
CA ILE A 37 -7.91 -7.35 -5.79
C ILE A 37 -6.43 -7.75 -5.76
N GLY A 38 -6.08 -8.77 -4.97
CA GLY A 38 -4.73 -9.30 -4.86
C GLY A 38 -3.83 -8.57 -3.85
N SER A 39 -2.52 -8.62 -4.10
CA SER A 39 -1.46 -8.05 -3.26
C SER A 39 -0.55 -7.13 -4.07
N ALA A 40 -0.05 -6.08 -3.45
CA ALA A 40 0.97 -5.21 -4.04
C ALA A 40 2.09 -4.95 -3.04
N VAL A 41 3.32 -5.32 -3.37
CA VAL A 41 4.50 -5.16 -2.51
C VAL A 41 5.61 -4.42 -3.25
N ILE A 42 6.42 -3.67 -2.50
CA ILE A 42 7.62 -3.01 -3.03
C ILE A 42 8.81 -3.90 -2.72
N ILE A 43 9.60 -4.23 -3.74
CA ILE A 43 10.82 -5.04 -3.62
C ILE A 43 12.03 -4.25 -4.11
N SER A 44 13.17 -4.42 -3.44
CA SER A 44 14.45 -3.90 -3.93
C SER A 44 15.06 -4.88 -4.94
N VAL A 45 15.43 -4.37 -6.11
CA VAL A 45 16.10 -5.16 -7.17
C VAL A 45 17.48 -5.64 -6.73
N SER A 46 18.16 -4.83 -5.90
CA SER A 46 19.49 -5.14 -5.39
C SER A 46 19.48 -5.98 -4.12
N GLY A 47 18.29 -6.35 -3.61
CA GLY A 47 18.13 -7.08 -2.35
C GLY A 47 18.54 -6.27 -1.12
N ASN A 48 18.73 -4.96 -1.26
CA ASN A 48 19.06 -4.09 -0.14
C ASN A 48 17.81 -3.73 0.68
N SER A 49 17.98 -3.64 2.00
CA SER A 49 16.95 -3.16 2.92
C SER A 49 16.91 -1.63 2.96
N LEU A 50 17.18 -0.95 1.84
CA LEU A 50 17.05 0.51 1.80
C LEU A 50 15.58 0.88 1.65
N ILE A 51 15.15 1.88 2.43
CA ILE A 51 13.80 2.42 2.35
C ILE A 51 13.65 3.07 0.96
N PRO A 52 12.58 2.73 0.21
CA PRO A 52 12.35 3.35 -1.08
C PRO A 52 12.14 4.87 -0.93
N THR A 53 12.90 5.63 -1.70
CA THR A 53 12.72 7.07 -1.92
C THR A 53 12.10 7.33 -3.30
N PHE A 54 11.58 8.54 -3.53
CA PHE A 54 11.03 8.93 -4.83
C PHE A 54 12.00 8.71 -6.00
N ASP A 55 13.30 8.89 -5.78
CA ASP A 55 14.32 8.70 -6.83
C ASP A 55 14.64 7.24 -7.13
N SER A 56 14.36 6.34 -6.17
CA SER A 56 14.64 4.89 -6.26
C SER A 56 13.48 4.09 -6.85
N LEU A 57 12.25 4.62 -6.79
CA LEU A 57 11.07 3.98 -7.37
C LEU A 57 11.21 3.84 -8.89
N GLY A 58 10.95 2.63 -9.40
CA GLY A 58 11.07 2.32 -10.83
C GLY A 58 12.50 2.10 -11.33
N LYS A 59 13.50 2.21 -10.46
CA LYS A 59 14.91 1.91 -10.76
C LYS A 59 15.42 0.79 -9.86
N ASP A 60 15.59 1.13 -8.59
CA ASP A 60 16.14 0.24 -7.57
C ASP A 60 15.05 -0.49 -6.79
N HIS A 61 13.84 0.06 -6.78
CA HIS A 61 12.66 -0.53 -6.15
C HIS A 61 11.53 -0.69 -7.16
N LEU A 62 10.97 -1.90 -7.23
CA LEU A 62 9.87 -2.26 -8.12
C LEU A 62 8.62 -2.57 -7.33
N VAL A 63 7.46 -2.21 -7.88
CA VAL A 63 6.15 -2.64 -7.37
C VAL A 63 5.79 -3.94 -8.07
N VAL A 64 5.55 -4.98 -7.28
CA VAL A 64 5.01 -6.25 -7.77
C VAL A 64 3.56 -6.34 -7.32
N TRP A 65 2.67 -6.47 -8.31
CA TRP A 65 1.26 -6.74 -8.08
C TRP A 65 0.91 -8.15 -8.57
N SER A 66 0.15 -8.88 -7.76
CA SER A 66 -0.38 -10.19 -8.13
C SER A 66 -1.83 -10.29 -7.69
N ASP A 67 -2.66 -10.90 -8.53
CA ASP A 67 -4.06 -11.22 -8.25
C ASP A 67 -4.20 -12.31 -7.17
N ASN A 68 -3.17 -13.15 -7.00
CA ASN A 68 -3.13 -14.17 -5.95
C ASN A 68 -2.59 -13.58 -4.64
N ALA A 69 -3.45 -13.57 -3.62
CA ALA A 69 -3.12 -13.24 -2.24
C ALA A 69 -3.05 -14.51 -1.37
N ASN A 70 -2.26 -15.51 -1.81
CA ASN A 70 -2.00 -16.75 -1.06
C ASN A 70 -0.50 -16.91 -0.80
#